data_AF-A0A6L3Z3I4-F1
#
_entry.id   AF-A0A6L3Z3I4-F1
#
_cell.length_a   1.000
_cell.length_b   1.000
_cell.length_c   1.000
_cell.angle_alpha   90.00
_cell.angle_beta   90.00
_cell.angle_gamma   90.00
#
_symmetry.space_group_name_H-M   'P 1'
#
loop_
_entity.id
_entity.type
_entity.pdbx_description
1 polymer ?
#
loop_
_entity_poly.entity_id
_entity_poly.type
_entity_poly.pdbx_seq_one_letter_code
_entity_poly.pdbx_strand_id
1 'polypeptide(L)'
;MEIIILALLGFGAYKLYQFANTRTGLEAVRAYMFLEALNKGVTPTEANKAIQRAALDLNSVLMQNAIAMAAIEYREVHGGKILPVIGQAYRKGLQSTMPFWYRAGALAVPRTLSVDVAYGEQRDDAIRLTNGMEYERYYRTYLNEVARLSGKSNDEITIAHFLDDEGCRRAYRDGIDVLVLATVFCEIHSINREAYNEYSAYYDIFVREAERLSEKRGGANSVMKSMGENRVRQSFLNGLHPRLAADDFIRSL
;
A
#
# COMPACT_ATOMS: atom_id res chain seq x y z
N MET A 1 -31.29 6.14 -0.67
CA MET A 1 -29.85 5.92 -0.92
C MET A 1 -29.21 4.99 0.10
N GLU A 2 -29.65 4.96 1.36
CA GLU A 2 -29.14 4.04 2.39
C GLU A 2 -29.39 2.54 2.07
N ILE A 3 -30.54 2.18 1.49
CA ILE A 3 -30.86 0.79 1.12
C ILE A 3 -29.92 0.24 0.04
N ILE A 4 -29.47 1.08 -0.89
CA ILE A 4 -28.56 0.67 -1.98
C ILE A 4 -27.14 0.43 -1.45
N ILE A 5 -26.69 1.25 -0.51
CA ILE A 5 -25.37 1.10 0.13
C ILE A 5 -25.36 -0.16 1.02
N LEU A 6 -26.41 -0.41 1.79
CA LEU A 6 -26.55 -1.63 2.60
C LEU A 6 -26.67 -2.89 1.74
N ALA A 7 -27.37 -2.82 0.61
CA ALA A 7 -27.45 -3.93 -0.34
C ALA A 7 -26.11 -4.21 -1.04
N LEU A 8 -25.35 -3.17 -1.39
CA LEU A 8 -24.01 -3.31 -1.98
C LEU A 8 -22.98 -3.83 -0.98
N LEU A 9 -23.02 -3.37 0.27
CA LEU A 9 -22.19 -3.89 1.37
C LEU A 9 -22.56 -5.34 1.69
N GLY A 10 -23.85 -5.66 1.76
CA GLY A 10 -24.35 -7.01 1.94
C GLY A 10 -23.98 -7.95 0.79
N PHE A 11 -24.04 -7.47 -0.45
CA PHE A 11 -23.62 -8.23 -1.63
C PHE A 11 -22.10 -8.44 -1.69
N GLY A 12 -21.32 -7.44 -1.32
CA GLY A 12 -19.86 -7.54 -1.18
C GLY A 12 -19.47 -8.55 -0.10
N ALA A 13 -20.09 -8.45 1.08
CA ALA A 13 -19.91 -9.39 2.18
C ALA A 13 -20.35 -10.82 1.79
N TYR A 14 -21.44 -10.97 1.04
CA TYR A 14 -21.92 -12.26 0.53
C TYR A 14 -20.96 -12.89 -0.49
N LYS A 15 -20.43 -12.10 -1.42
CA LYS A 15 -19.41 -12.55 -2.39
C LYS A 15 -18.10 -12.96 -1.71
N LEU A 16 -17.66 -12.21 -0.71
CA LEU A 16 -16.51 -12.53 0.13
C LEU A 16 -16.76 -13.79 0.96
N TYR A 17 -17.94 -13.92 1.54
CA TYR A 17 -18.37 -15.13 2.25
C TYR A 17 -18.36 -16.34 1.32
N GLN A 18 -18.89 -16.23 0.09
CA GLN A 18 -18.88 -17.32 -0.89
C GLN A 18 -17.46 -17.68 -1.36
N PHE A 19 -16.58 -16.68 -1.50
CA PHE A 19 -15.16 -16.88 -1.79
C PHE A 19 -14.46 -17.64 -0.64
N ALA A 20 -14.69 -17.25 0.62
CA ALA A 20 -14.12 -17.89 1.79
C ALA A 20 -14.65 -19.30 2.05
N ASN A 21 -15.94 -19.54 1.75
CA ASN A 21 -16.65 -20.74 2.17
C ASN A 21 -16.60 -21.89 1.14
N THR A 22 -15.82 -21.72 0.06
CA THR A 22 -15.55 -22.78 -0.93
C THR A 22 -14.13 -23.31 -0.77
N ARG A 23 -13.94 -24.62 -0.92
CA ARG A 23 -12.60 -25.24 -0.89
C ARG A 23 -11.64 -24.60 -1.89
N THR A 24 -12.14 -24.24 -3.06
CA THR A 24 -11.40 -23.55 -4.12
C THR A 24 -10.96 -22.15 -3.69
N GLY A 25 -11.84 -21.36 -3.07
CA GLY A 25 -11.50 -20.01 -2.63
C GLY A 25 -10.59 -20.02 -1.39
N LEU A 26 -10.76 -20.97 -0.47
CA LEU A 26 -9.78 -21.19 0.60
C LEU A 26 -8.39 -21.52 0.02
N GLU A 27 -8.31 -22.40 -0.98
CA GLU A 27 -7.05 -22.71 -1.64
C GLU A 27 -6.46 -21.48 -2.35
N ALA A 28 -7.30 -20.62 -2.90
CA ALA A 28 -6.90 -19.35 -3.49
C ALA A 28 -6.29 -18.40 -2.43
N VAL A 29 -6.88 -18.32 -1.23
CA VAL A 29 -6.34 -17.55 -0.10
C VAL A 29 -5.00 -18.13 0.35
N ARG A 30 -4.90 -19.46 0.46
CA ARG A 30 -3.63 -20.13 0.81
C ARG A 30 -2.53 -19.87 -0.23
N ALA A 31 -2.88 -19.87 -1.52
CA ALA A 31 -1.95 -19.55 -2.60
C ALA A 31 -1.45 -18.10 -2.53
N TYR A 32 -2.36 -17.15 -2.30
CA TYR A 32 -2.01 -15.74 -2.09
C TYR A 32 -1.07 -15.58 -0.88
N MET A 33 -1.47 -16.08 0.30
CA MET A 33 -0.65 -16.00 1.51
C MET A 33 0.74 -16.61 1.33
N PHE A 34 0.84 -17.73 0.60
CA PHE A 34 2.11 -18.40 0.34
C PHE A 34 3.02 -17.57 -0.54
N LEU A 35 2.49 -17.06 -1.66
CA LEU A 35 3.27 -16.25 -2.58
C LEU A 35 3.70 -14.92 -1.95
N GLU A 36 2.84 -14.29 -1.15
CA GLU A 36 3.20 -13.10 -0.37
C GLU A 36 4.27 -13.40 0.69
N ALA A 37 4.19 -14.54 1.37
CA ALA A 37 5.23 -14.94 2.32
C ALA A 37 6.58 -15.16 1.63
N LEU A 38 6.59 -15.82 0.47
CA LEU A 38 7.81 -15.98 -0.32
C LEU A 38 8.36 -14.64 -0.81
N ASN A 39 7.49 -13.72 -1.26
CA ASN A 39 7.88 -12.36 -1.64
C ASN A 39 8.52 -11.58 -0.47
N LYS A 40 8.14 -11.90 0.77
CA LYS A 40 8.73 -11.34 2.00
C LYS A 40 9.99 -12.09 2.48
N GLY A 41 10.52 -13.02 1.68
CA GLY A 41 11.73 -13.78 2.00
C GLY A 41 11.53 -14.93 2.98
N VAL A 42 10.28 -15.28 3.31
CA VAL A 42 9.97 -16.43 4.17
C VAL A 42 10.26 -17.71 3.39
N THR A 43 10.84 -18.71 4.05
CA THR A 43 11.11 -20.00 3.37
C THR A 43 9.81 -20.75 3.05
N PRO A 44 9.76 -21.56 1.98
CA PRO A 44 8.57 -22.36 1.65
C PRO A 44 8.05 -23.22 2.82
N THR A 45 8.95 -23.78 3.63
CA THR A 45 8.61 -24.62 4.78
C THR A 45 7.91 -23.81 5.88
N GLU A 46 8.44 -22.64 6.21
CA GLU A 46 7.85 -21.75 7.22
C GLU A 46 6.52 -21.17 6.77
N ALA A 47 6.41 -20.77 5.49
CA ALA A 47 5.17 -20.28 4.90
C ALA A 47 4.05 -21.32 4.95
N ASN A 48 4.33 -22.57 4.55
CA ASN A 48 3.34 -23.66 4.64
C ASN A 48 2.88 -23.90 6.09
N LYS A 49 3.80 -23.87 7.06
CA LYS A 49 3.49 -24.05 8.49
C LYS A 49 2.64 -22.90 9.05
N ALA A 50 2.95 -21.67 8.69
CA ALA A 50 2.17 -20.49 9.10
C ALA A 50 0.75 -20.53 8.52
N ILE A 51 0.60 -20.89 7.24
CA ILE A 51 -0.69 -21.01 6.57
C ILE A 51 -1.53 -22.13 7.17
N GLN A 52 -0.94 -23.29 7.47
CA GLN A 52 -1.65 -24.38 8.15
C GLN A 52 -2.22 -23.91 9.49
N ARG A 53 -1.45 -23.16 10.28
CA ARG A 53 -1.92 -22.63 11.57
C ARG A 53 -3.02 -21.59 11.41
N ALA A 54 -2.87 -20.67 10.46
CA ALA A 54 -3.87 -19.63 10.19
C ALA A 54 -5.20 -20.24 9.69
N ALA A 55 -5.14 -21.32 8.90
CA ALA A 55 -6.32 -22.00 8.38
C ALA A 55 -7.12 -22.80 9.44
N LEU A 56 -6.60 -22.96 10.67
CA LEU A 56 -7.32 -23.61 11.77
C LEU A 56 -8.43 -22.73 12.34
N ASP A 57 -8.29 -21.41 12.25
CA ASP A 57 -9.30 -20.44 12.70
C ASP A 57 -9.62 -19.44 11.60
N LEU A 58 -10.65 -19.77 10.82
CA LEU A 58 -11.16 -18.93 9.74
C LEU A 58 -11.78 -17.62 10.22
N ASN A 59 -12.16 -17.52 11.49
CA ASN A 59 -12.73 -16.32 12.08
C ASN A 59 -11.66 -15.41 12.69
N SER A 60 -10.41 -15.87 12.75
CA SER A 60 -9.30 -15.03 13.20
C SER A 60 -9.17 -13.79 12.31
N VAL A 61 -8.85 -12.65 12.94
CA VAL A 61 -8.64 -11.37 12.24
C VAL A 61 -7.60 -11.52 11.12
N LEU A 62 -6.55 -12.33 11.36
CA LEU A 62 -5.53 -12.62 10.37
C LEU A 62 -6.11 -13.30 9.11
N MET A 63 -6.96 -14.33 9.29
CA MET A 63 -7.53 -15.06 8.17
C MET A 63 -8.62 -14.26 7.46
N GLN A 64 -9.46 -13.51 8.18
CA GLN A 64 -10.44 -12.60 7.60
C GLN A 64 -9.77 -11.52 6.73
N ASN A 65 -8.66 -10.95 7.22
CA ASN A 65 -7.87 -10.00 6.44
C ASN A 65 -7.23 -10.66 5.22
N ALA A 66 -6.68 -11.88 5.36
CA ALA A 66 -6.10 -12.61 4.25
C ALA A 66 -7.13 -12.96 3.15
N ILE A 67 -8.35 -13.33 3.54
CA ILE A 67 -9.48 -13.57 2.63
C ILE A 67 -9.83 -12.31 1.85
N ALA A 68 -9.97 -11.18 2.54
CA ALA A 68 -10.31 -9.91 1.92
C ALA A 68 -9.22 -9.45 0.94
N MET A 69 -7.95 -9.49 1.35
CA MET A 69 -6.83 -9.09 0.51
C MET A 69 -6.66 -10.01 -0.69
N ALA A 70 -6.80 -11.34 -0.51
CA ALA A 70 -6.78 -12.27 -1.62
C ALA A 70 -7.90 -11.96 -2.63
N ALA A 71 -9.13 -11.71 -2.16
CA ALA A 71 -10.25 -11.39 -3.05
C ALA A 71 -10.00 -10.12 -3.89
N ILE A 72 -9.38 -9.10 -3.30
CA ILE A 72 -8.96 -7.87 -3.99
C ILE A 72 -7.84 -8.19 -5.00
N GLU A 73 -6.77 -8.86 -4.58
CA GLU A 73 -5.63 -9.22 -5.44
C GLU A 73 -6.10 -10.01 -6.68
N TYR A 74 -6.95 -11.02 -6.47
CA TYR A 74 -7.50 -11.81 -7.56
C TYR A 74 -8.29 -10.97 -8.54
N ARG A 75 -9.11 -10.03 -8.05
CA ARG A 75 -9.95 -9.18 -8.89
C ARG A 75 -9.13 -8.14 -9.65
N GLU A 76 -8.31 -7.38 -8.94
CA GLU A 76 -7.66 -6.17 -9.46
C GLU A 76 -6.33 -6.47 -10.15
N VAL A 77 -5.54 -7.43 -9.64
CA VAL A 77 -4.20 -7.74 -10.17
C VAL A 77 -4.23 -8.90 -11.15
N HIS A 78 -5.10 -9.88 -10.92
CA HIS A 78 -5.18 -11.08 -11.76
C HIS A 78 -6.42 -11.13 -12.66
N GLY A 79 -7.28 -10.11 -12.65
CA GLY A 79 -8.47 -10.05 -13.50
C GLY A 79 -9.44 -11.21 -13.28
N GLY A 80 -9.55 -11.67 -12.02
CA GLY A 80 -10.36 -12.81 -11.58
C GLY A 80 -9.71 -14.18 -11.79
N LYS A 81 -8.48 -14.27 -12.31
CA LYS A 81 -7.86 -15.56 -12.67
C LYS A 81 -7.20 -16.24 -11.47
N ILE A 82 -7.95 -17.12 -10.83
CA ILE A 82 -7.52 -17.84 -9.61
C ILE A 82 -6.53 -18.98 -9.90
N LEU A 83 -6.82 -19.82 -10.89
CA LEU A 83 -6.04 -21.03 -11.17
C LEU A 83 -4.57 -20.78 -11.54
N PRO A 84 -4.22 -19.77 -12.35
CA PRO A 84 -2.80 -19.48 -12.65
C PRO A 84 -1.98 -19.14 -11.40
N VAL A 85 -2.57 -18.42 -10.44
CA VAL A 85 -1.92 -18.05 -9.17
C VAL A 85 -1.72 -19.27 -8.29
N ILE A 86 -2.76 -20.11 -8.13
CA ILE A 86 -2.65 -21.38 -7.41
C ILE A 86 -1.59 -22.29 -8.04
N GLY A 87 -1.59 -22.40 -9.37
CA GLY A 87 -0.58 -23.14 -10.13
C GLY A 87 0.83 -22.64 -9.84
N GLN A 88 1.02 -21.31 -9.80
CA GLN A 88 2.31 -20.71 -9.44
C GLN A 88 2.72 -21.02 -8.00
N ALA A 89 1.80 -20.91 -7.03
CA ALA A 89 2.06 -21.27 -5.64
C ALA A 89 2.48 -22.74 -5.51
N TYR A 90 1.83 -23.66 -6.22
CA TYR A 90 2.21 -25.08 -6.24
C TYR A 90 3.59 -25.32 -6.84
N ARG A 91 3.95 -24.63 -7.93
CA ARG A 91 5.30 -24.70 -8.51
C ARG A 91 6.36 -24.21 -7.53
N LYS A 92 6.03 -23.20 -6.70
CA LYS A 92 6.91 -22.67 -5.66
C LYS A 92 6.89 -23.43 -4.33
N GLY A 93 6.15 -24.55 -4.25
CA GLY A 93 6.20 -25.45 -3.09
C GLY A 93 5.05 -25.34 -2.10
N LEU A 94 3.93 -24.71 -2.45
CA LEU A 94 2.71 -24.77 -1.64
C LEU A 94 2.20 -26.23 -1.53
N GLN A 95 1.96 -26.66 -0.30
CA GLN A 95 1.32 -27.95 0.01
C GLN A 95 -0.18 -27.86 -0.26
N SER A 96 -0.63 -28.54 -1.31
CA SER A 96 -2.03 -28.55 -1.70
C SER A 96 -2.89 -29.28 -0.67
N THR A 97 -4.04 -28.69 -0.30
CA THR A 97 -5.09 -29.41 0.42
C THR A 97 -6.18 -29.93 -0.50
N MET A 98 -6.00 -29.72 -1.81
CA MET A 98 -6.96 -30.12 -2.83
C MET A 98 -6.66 -31.54 -3.34
N PRO A 99 -7.67 -32.22 -3.90
CA PRO A 99 -7.46 -33.51 -4.56
C PRO A 99 -6.41 -33.44 -5.69
N PHE A 100 -5.74 -34.56 -5.96
CA PHE A 100 -4.63 -34.62 -6.92
C PHE A 100 -5.01 -34.09 -8.32
N TRP A 101 -6.24 -34.33 -8.77
CA TRP A 101 -6.72 -33.89 -10.08
C TRP A 101 -6.81 -32.36 -10.17
N TYR A 102 -7.18 -31.70 -9.07
CA TYR A 102 -7.25 -30.24 -9.02
C TYR A 102 -5.84 -29.65 -9.07
N ARG A 103 -4.91 -30.22 -8.30
CA ARG A 103 -3.49 -29.83 -8.33
C ARG A 103 -2.90 -30.01 -9.73
N ALA A 104 -3.16 -31.14 -10.38
CA ALA A 104 -2.70 -31.39 -11.74
C ALA A 104 -3.26 -30.36 -12.73
N GLY A 105 -4.56 -30.06 -12.63
CA GLY A 105 -5.20 -29.01 -13.42
C GLY A 105 -4.57 -27.64 -13.20
N ALA A 106 -4.38 -27.21 -11.96
CA ALA A 106 -3.74 -25.93 -11.64
C ALA A 106 -2.29 -25.84 -12.15
N LEU A 107 -1.52 -26.92 -12.09
CA LEU A 107 -0.15 -26.97 -12.62
C LEU A 107 -0.09 -26.92 -14.15
N ALA A 108 -1.10 -27.45 -14.82
CA ALA A 108 -1.22 -27.44 -16.28
C ALA A 108 -1.64 -26.08 -16.84
N VAL A 109 -2.23 -25.19 -16.02
CA VAL A 109 -2.64 -23.86 -16.46
C VAL A 109 -1.40 -23.00 -16.77
N PRO A 110 -1.33 -22.37 -17.96
CA PRO A 110 -0.21 -21.51 -18.32
C PRO A 110 -0.09 -20.31 -17.38
N ARG A 111 1.15 -19.88 -17.12
CA ARG A 111 1.41 -18.66 -16.36
C ARG A 111 0.84 -17.47 -17.12
N THR A 112 0.17 -16.58 -16.42
CA THR A 112 -0.28 -15.31 -16.99
C THR A 112 0.79 -14.25 -16.76
N LEU A 113 0.88 -13.26 -17.65
CA LEU A 113 1.81 -12.14 -17.50
C LEU A 113 1.68 -11.46 -16.12
N SER A 114 0.45 -11.30 -15.61
CA SER A 114 0.20 -10.76 -14.27
C SER A 114 0.81 -11.60 -13.14
N VAL A 115 0.81 -12.93 -13.28
CA VAL A 115 1.41 -13.85 -12.31
C VAL A 115 2.94 -13.83 -12.41
N ASP A 116 3.50 -13.71 -13.62
CA ASP A 116 4.96 -13.61 -13.77
C ASP A 116 5.49 -12.27 -13.28
N VAL A 117 4.75 -11.17 -13.48
CA VAL A 117 5.13 -9.85 -12.95
C VAL A 117 5.05 -9.84 -11.42
N ALA A 118 3.95 -10.34 -10.84
CA ALA A 118 3.77 -10.36 -9.38
C ALA A 118 4.64 -11.41 -8.68
N TYR A 119 4.81 -12.59 -9.29
CA TYR A 119 5.32 -13.80 -8.62
C TYR A 119 6.29 -14.63 -9.47
N GLY A 120 6.80 -14.12 -10.59
CA GLY A 120 7.72 -14.84 -11.49
C GLY A 120 9.05 -15.25 -10.84
N GLU A 121 9.86 -15.99 -11.60
CA GLU A 121 11.24 -16.31 -11.20
C GLU A 121 12.07 -15.03 -11.07
N GLN A 122 12.96 -15.05 -10.07
CA GLN A 122 13.68 -13.90 -9.54
C GLN A 122 14.41 -13.15 -10.66
N ARG A 123 13.81 -12.04 -11.13
CA ARG A 123 14.59 -10.89 -11.57
C ARG A 123 15.05 -10.21 -10.29
N ASP A 124 16.31 -10.48 -9.97
CA ASP A 124 17.14 -9.87 -8.95
C ASP A 124 16.46 -9.71 -7.58
N ASP A 125 16.65 -10.73 -6.74
CA ASP A 125 16.34 -10.64 -5.31
C ASP A 125 16.93 -9.38 -4.69
N ALA A 126 18.10 -8.93 -5.14
CA ALA A 126 18.66 -7.65 -4.72
C ALA A 126 17.77 -6.45 -5.07
N ILE A 127 17.19 -6.39 -6.27
CA ILE A 127 16.33 -5.27 -6.71
C ILE A 127 14.95 -5.36 -6.05
N ARG A 128 14.38 -6.56 -5.88
CA ARG A 128 13.07 -6.74 -5.19
C ARG A 128 13.16 -6.56 -3.67
N LEU A 129 14.20 -7.05 -3.01
CA LEU A 129 14.46 -6.76 -1.59
C LEU A 129 14.75 -5.28 -1.40
N THR A 130 15.53 -4.64 -2.28
CA THR A 130 15.79 -3.20 -2.20
C THR A 130 14.50 -2.41 -2.40
N ASN A 131 13.72 -2.66 -3.46
CA ASN A 131 12.45 -1.96 -3.69
C ASN A 131 11.39 -2.26 -2.62
N GLY A 132 11.35 -3.49 -2.09
CA GLY A 132 10.46 -3.87 -0.99
C GLY A 132 10.85 -3.22 0.34
N MET A 133 12.14 -3.16 0.66
CA MET A 133 12.66 -2.43 1.81
C MET A 133 12.50 -0.91 1.66
N GLU A 134 12.62 -0.39 0.43
CA GLU A 134 12.39 1.02 0.12
C GLU A 134 10.92 1.40 0.24
N TYR A 135 10.01 0.56 -0.25
CA TYR A 135 8.57 0.78 -0.03
C TYR A 135 8.19 0.65 1.44
N GLU A 136 8.68 -0.37 2.15
CA GLU A 136 8.42 -0.52 3.59
C GLU A 136 8.96 0.69 4.38
N ARG A 137 10.14 1.21 4.01
CA ARG A 137 10.68 2.45 4.57
C ARG A 137 9.79 3.64 4.24
N TYR A 138 9.37 3.79 2.99
CA TYR A 138 8.45 4.84 2.54
C TYR A 138 7.14 4.79 3.35
N TYR A 139 6.52 3.62 3.43
CA TYR A 139 5.25 3.42 4.14
C TYR A 139 5.38 3.69 5.64
N ARG A 140 6.47 3.25 6.29
CA ARG A 140 6.74 3.57 7.70
C ARG A 140 6.96 5.07 7.92
N THR A 141 7.70 5.72 7.05
CA THR A 141 7.89 7.18 7.13
C THR A 141 6.57 7.92 6.97
N TYR A 142 5.70 7.46 6.04
CA TYR A 142 4.35 7.99 5.88
C TYR A 142 3.54 7.87 7.18
N LEU A 143 3.45 6.67 7.77
CA LEU A 143 2.70 6.45 9.01
C LEU A 143 3.22 7.29 10.17
N ASN A 144 4.55 7.34 10.35
CA ASN A 144 5.17 8.12 11.42
C ASN A 144 4.91 9.63 11.25
N GLU A 145 4.93 10.14 10.02
CA GLU A 145 4.69 11.56 9.76
C GLU A 145 3.22 11.93 9.95
N VAL A 146 2.31 11.06 9.50
CA VAL A 146 0.88 11.21 9.79
C VAL A 146 0.64 11.24 11.31
N ALA A 147 1.29 10.36 12.06
CA ALA A 147 1.17 10.32 13.51
C ALA A 147 1.67 11.57 14.20
N ARG A 148 2.82 12.07 13.74
CA ARG A 148 3.40 13.32 14.20
C ARG A 148 2.44 14.50 13.94
N LEU A 149 1.91 14.60 12.71
CA LEU A 149 1.01 15.68 12.29
C LEU A 149 -0.35 15.62 13.00
N SER A 150 -0.90 14.42 13.22
CA SER A 150 -2.17 14.24 13.92
C SER A 150 -2.05 14.34 15.44
N GLY A 151 -0.83 14.29 15.98
CA GLY A 151 -0.57 14.25 17.41
C GLY A 151 -1.09 13.00 18.12
N LYS A 152 -1.38 11.93 17.36
CA LYS A 152 -1.85 10.64 17.88
C LYS A 152 -0.69 9.65 17.85
N SER A 153 -0.67 8.71 18.78
CA SER A 153 0.34 7.64 18.74
C SER A 153 0.07 6.71 17.55
N ASN A 154 1.12 6.06 17.04
CA ASN A 154 0.99 5.04 15.99
C ASN A 154 -0.01 3.93 16.37
N ASP A 155 -0.23 3.69 17.66
CA ASP A 155 -1.14 2.65 18.15
C ASP A 155 -2.61 3.11 18.13
N GLU A 156 -2.87 4.41 18.30
CA GLU A 156 -4.21 5.02 18.17
C GLU A 156 -4.60 5.24 16.70
N ILE A 157 -3.60 5.37 15.85
CA ILE A 157 -3.71 5.41 14.39
C ILE A 157 -3.89 3.97 13.93
N THR A 158 -5.11 3.48 14.03
CA THR A 158 -5.40 2.11 13.59
C THR A 158 -4.99 1.99 12.13
N ILE A 159 -4.09 1.08 11.80
CA ILE A 159 -3.66 0.77 10.41
C ILE A 159 -4.88 0.61 9.48
N ALA A 160 -6.02 0.17 10.03
CA ALA A 160 -7.31 0.07 9.35
C ALA A 160 -7.94 1.41 8.89
N HIS A 161 -7.66 2.54 9.54
CA HIS A 161 -8.13 3.87 9.14
C HIS A 161 -7.36 4.44 7.93
N PHE A 162 -6.19 3.90 7.62
CA PHE A 162 -5.28 4.37 6.57
C PHE A 162 -5.11 3.35 5.43
N LEU A 163 -6.04 2.38 5.32
CA LEU A 163 -6.08 1.33 4.30
C LEU A 163 -6.41 1.87 2.89
N ASP A 164 -5.70 2.90 2.44
CA ASP A 164 -5.40 3.07 1.01
C ASP A 164 -3.93 2.72 0.78
N ASP A 165 -3.54 1.49 1.15
CA ASP A 165 -2.22 0.92 0.82
C ASP A 165 -1.98 1.01 -0.70
N GLU A 166 -3.04 0.94 -1.51
CA GLU A 166 -2.95 1.15 -2.95
C GLU A 166 -2.66 2.62 -3.32
N GLY A 167 -3.24 3.60 -2.62
CA GLY A 167 -2.88 5.01 -2.72
C GLY A 167 -1.42 5.29 -2.37
N CYS A 168 -0.92 4.71 -1.28
CA CYS A 168 0.48 4.87 -0.86
C CYS A 168 1.45 4.16 -1.82
N ARG A 169 1.10 2.96 -2.30
CA ARG A 169 1.86 2.25 -3.35
C ARG A 169 1.87 3.02 -4.66
N ARG A 170 0.74 3.59 -5.09
CA ARG A 170 0.69 4.45 -6.29
C ARG A 170 1.56 5.68 -6.11
N ALA A 171 1.44 6.38 -4.98
CA ALA A 171 2.28 7.54 -4.68
C ALA A 171 3.78 7.20 -4.66
N TYR A 172 4.17 6.04 -4.12
CA TYR A 172 5.54 5.55 -4.18
C TYR A 172 5.99 5.26 -5.63
N ARG A 173 5.16 4.58 -6.44
CA ARG A 173 5.45 4.32 -7.87
C ARG A 173 5.57 5.61 -8.69
N ASP A 174 4.75 6.60 -8.37
CA ASP A 174 4.71 7.91 -9.03
C ASP A 174 5.83 8.85 -8.52
N GLY A 175 6.67 8.39 -7.58
CA GLY A 175 7.79 9.16 -7.04
C GLY A 175 7.37 10.33 -6.15
N ILE A 176 6.14 10.33 -5.64
CA ILE A 176 5.63 11.38 -4.75
C ILE A 176 6.42 11.36 -3.45
N ASP A 177 6.78 12.54 -2.95
CA ASP A 177 7.48 12.66 -1.68
C ASP A 177 6.60 12.20 -0.50
N VAL A 178 7.15 11.33 0.34
CA VAL A 178 6.43 10.70 1.45
C VAL A 178 5.89 11.69 2.49
N LEU A 179 6.64 12.76 2.76
CA LEU A 179 6.22 13.77 3.75
C LEU A 179 5.13 14.67 3.18
N VAL A 180 5.18 14.94 1.87
CA VAL A 180 4.11 15.63 1.14
C VAL A 180 2.84 14.79 1.17
N LEU A 181 2.93 13.50 0.87
CA LEU A 181 1.79 12.57 0.91
C LEU A 181 1.11 12.55 2.29
N ALA A 182 1.90 12.46 3.36
CA ALA A 182 1.40 12.52 4.74
C ALA A 182 0.66 13.83 5.03
N THR A 183 1.21 14.97 4.60
CA THR A 183 0.58 16.28 4.78
C THR A 183 -0.73 16.41 4.00
N VAL A 184 -0.76 15.97 2.74
CA VAL A 184 -1.99 15.95 1.92
C VAL A 184 -3.07 15.12 2.60
N PHE A 185 -2.71 13.94 3.10
CA PHE A 185 -3.64 13.10 3.85
C PHE A 185 -4.19 13.85 5.07
N CYS A 186 -3.32 14.42 5.91
CA CYS A 186 -3.75 15.13 7.10
C CYS A 186 -4.63 16.35 6.80
N GLU A 187 -4.39 17.05 5.69
CA GLU A 187 -5.21 18.19 5.25
C GLU A 187 -6.60 17.74 4.77
N ILE A 188 -6.66 16.73 3.88
CA ILE A 188 -7.92 16.15 3.38
C ILE A 188 -8.80 15.67 4.53
N HIS A 189 -8.18 15.04 5.53
CA HIS A 189 -8.89 14.50 6.69
C HIS A 189 -9.04 15.51 7.84
N SER A 190 -8.56 16.75 7.68
CA SER A 190 -8.64 17.80 8.71
C SER A 190 -8.07 17.38 10.07
N ILE A 191 -6.97 16.62 10.07
CA ILE A 191 -6.30 16.06 11.26
C ILE A 191 -4.89 16.63 11.46
N ASN A 192 -4.69 17.92 11.17
CA ASN A 192 -3.38 18.56 11.37
C ASN A 192 -3.33 19.37 12.66
N ARG A 193 -2.28 19.16 13.47
CA ARG A 193 -2.01 19.92 14.70
C ARG A 193 -1.10 21.13 14.47
N GLU A 194 -0.34 21.16 13.37
CA GLU A 194 0.59 22.26 13.08
C GLU A 194 -0.17 23.45 12.49
N ALA A 195 -0.41 24.45 13.34
CA ALA A 195 -0.91 25.76 12.94
C ALA A 195 0.22 26.79 12.99
N TYR A 196 0.40 27.54 11.91
CA TYR A 196 1.41 28.59 11.81
C TYR A 196 0.73 29.95 11.93
N ASN A 197 0.92 30.62 13.06
CA ASN A 197 0.32 31.94 13.32
C ASN A 197 1.24 33.10 12.91
N GLU A 198 2.52 32.83 12.69
CA GLU A 198 3.53 33.83 12.33
C GLU A 198 4.12 33.52 10.96
N TYR A 199 4.15 34.52 10.08
CA TYR A 199 4.67 34.36 8.72
C TYR A 199 6.16 34.00 8.70
N SER A 200 6.95 34.53 9.63
CA SER A 200 8.38 34.20 9.75
C SER A 200 8.60 32.71 10.02
N ALA A 201 7.91 32.14 11.02
CA ALA A 201 8.00 30.73 11.35
C ALA A 201 7.49 29.84 10.20
N TYR A 202 6.43 30.27 9.50
CA TYR A 202 5.93 29.60 8.30
C TYR A 202 6.99 29.58 7.19
N TYR A 203 7.58 30.74 6.91
CA TYR A 203 8.53 30.94 5.82
C TYR A 203 9.80 30.11 6.04
N ASP A 204 10.30 30.04 7.27
CA ASP A 204 11.49 29.23 7.61
C ASP A 204 11.27 27.73 7.32
N ILE A 205 10.08 27.20 7.62
CA ILE A 205 9.75 25.80 7.32
C ILE A 205 9.56 25.60 5.82
N PHE A 206 8.90 26.54 5.14
CA PHE A 206 8.72 26.50 3.70
C PHE A 206 10.08 26.43 2.96
N VAL A 207 11.05 27.26 3.34
CA VAL A 207 12.39 27.27 2.71
C VAL A 207 13.07 25.91 2.88
N ARG A 208 13.06 25.35 4.09
CA ARG A 208 13.66 24.03 4.37
C ARG A 208 13.01 22.91 3.55
N GLU A 209 11.69 22.92 3.42
CA GLU A 209 10.98 21.92 2.61
C GLU A 209 11.24 22.12 1.11
N ALA A 210 11.34 23.36 0.63
CA ALA A 210 11.66 23.65 -0.77
C ALA A 210 13.09 23.21 -1.14
N GLU A 211 14.06 23.45 -0.26
CA GLU A 211 15.44 22.96 -0.41
C GLU A 211 15.48 21.43 -0.46
N ARG A 212 14.83 20.76 0.50
CA ARG A 212 14.74 19.29 0.56
C ARG A 212 14.12 18.68 -0.69
N LEU A 213 13.03 19.27 -1.20
CA LEU A 213 12.34 18.80 -2.41
C LEU A 213 13.16 19.08 -3.68
N SER A 214 13.86 20.21 -3.73
CA SER A 214 14.77 20.58 -4.82
C SER A 214 15.94 19.60 -4.96
N GLU A 215 16.61 19.28 -3.85
CA GLU A 215 17.71 18.31 -3.80
C GLU A 215 17.26 16.94 -4.32
N LYS A 216 16.08 16.49 -3.87
CA LYS A 216 15.50 15.20 -4.27
C LYS A 216 15.12 15.13 -5.75
N ARG A 217 14.85 16.27 -6.41
CA ARG A 217 14.51 16.36 -7.84
C ARG A 217 15.70 16.74 -8.73
N GLY A 218 16.92 16.85 -8.18
CA GLY A 218 18.14 17.14 -8.94
C GLY A 218 18.28 18.61 -9.39
N GLY A 219 17.54 19.54 -8.79
CA GLY A 219 17.42 20.95 -9.19
C GLY A 219 18.13 21.94 -8.27
N ALA A 220 19.25 21.56 -7.64
CA ALA A 220 19.84 22.26 -6.50
C ALA A 220 20.25 23.74 -6.72
N ASN A 221 20.35 24.23 -7.95
CA ASN A 221 20.90 25.57 -8.25
C ASN A 221 19.91 26.46 -9.02
N SER A 222 18.98 27.12 -8.31
CA SER A 222 18.39 28.46 -8.63
C SER A 222 17.08 28.78 -7.89
N VAL A 223 16.51 27.81 -7.15
CA VAL A 223 15.17 27.85 -6.54
C VAL A 223 14.91 29.09 -5.66
N MET A 224 15.89 29.55 -4.87
CA MET A 224 15.71 30.71 -3.98
C MET A 224 15.73 32.06 -4.71
N LYS A 225 16.33 32.18 -5.91
CA LYS A 225 16.41 33.45 -6.65
C LYS A 225 15.13 33.79 -7.41
N SER A 226 14.22 32.83 -7.62
CA SER A 226 12.93 33.01 -8.31
C SER A 226 11.72 33.02 -7.36
N MET A 227 11.93 32.90 -6.04
CA MET A 227 10.83 32.94 -5.07
C MET A 227 10.16 34.31 -5.03
N GLY A 228 8.94 34.39 -5.56
CA GLY A 228 8.07 35.53 -5.33
C GLY A 228 7.52 35.48 -3.90
N GLU A 229 8.04 36.32 -3.00
CA GLU A 229 7.56 36.45 -1.61
C GLU A 229 6.03 36.58 -1.50
N ASN A 230 5.41 37.25 -2.49
CA ASN A 230 3.96 37.39 -2.56
C ASN A 230 3.23 36.06 -2.68
N ARG A 231 3.75 35.07 -3.40
CA ARG A 231 3.11 33.76 -3.56
C ARG A 231 3.14 32.98 -2.25
N VAL A 232 4.29 32.96 -1.56
CA VAL A 232 4.44 32.29 -0.26
C VAL A 232 3.56 32.94 0.81
N ARG A 233 3.49 34.28 0.79
CA ARG A 233 2.59 35.05 1.67
C ARG A 233 1.12 34.74 1.43
N GLN A 234 0.70 34.53 0.19
CA GLN A 234 -0.68 34.10 -0.12
C GLN A 234 -0.97 32.69 0.40
N SER A 235 -0.04 31.74 0.25
CA SER A 235 -0.18 30.39 0.82
C SER A 235 -0.35 30.42 2.34
N PHE A 236 0.42 31.27 3.03
CA PHE A 236 0.29 31.50 4.46
C PHE A 236 -1.10 32.04 4.84
N LEU A 237 -1.58 33.08 4.14
CA LEU A 237 -2.90 33.68 4.42
C LEU A 237 -4.05 32.70 4.16
N ASN A 238 -3.88 31.77 3.22
CA ASN A 238 -4.85 30.72 2.92
C ASN A 238 -4.79 29.54 3.92
N GLY A 239 -3.87 29.55 4.88
CA GLY A 239 -3.70 28.47 5.85
C GLY A 239 -3.11 27.20 5.25
N LEU A 240 -2.53 27.25 4.05
CA LEU A 240 -1.94 26.08 3.39
C LEU A 240 -0.67 25.67 4.12
N HIS A 241 -0.52 24.38 4.43
CA HIS A 241 0.69 23.88 5.10
C HIS A 241 1.98 24.22 4.32
N PRO A 242 3.06 24.69 4.98
CA PRO A 242 4.27 25.17 4.29
C PRO A 242 4.91 24.11 3.39
N ARG A 243 4.83 22.83 3.75
CA ARG A 243 5.29 21.71 2.91
C ARG A 243 4.54 21.58 1.58
N LEU A 244 3.23 21.84 1.58
CA LEU A 244 2.42 21.78 0.36
C LEU A 244 2.65 23.00 -0.52
N ALA A 245 2.80 24.17 0.10
CA ALA A 245 3.21 25.37 -0.61
C ALA A 245 4.60 25.17 -1.28
N ALA A 246 5.53 24.51 -0.59
CA ALA A 246 6.85 24.18 -1.13
C ALA A 246 6.76 23.19 -2.31
N ASP A 247 5.97 22.12 -2.19
CA ASP A 247 5.79 21.16 -3.29
C ASP A 247 5.11 21.80 -4.52
N ASP A 248 4.09 22.63 -4.33
CA ASP A 248 3.45 23.39 -5.41
C ASP A 248 4.43 24.36 -6.09
N PHE A 249 5.26 25.06 -5.30
CA PHE A 249 6.30 25.93 -5.84
C PHE A 249 7.31 25.14 -6.68
N ILE A 250 7.86 24.04 -6.16
CA ILE A 250 8.84 23.21 -6.86
C ILE A 250 8.27 22.55 -8.11
N ARG A 251 6.98 22.17 -8.12
CA ARG A 251 6.30 21.65 -9.33
C ARG A 251 6.08 22.71 -10.42
N SER A 252 6.09 23.98 -10.05
CA SER A 252 5.86 25.09 -10.98
C SER A 252 7.14 25.69 -11.59
N LEU A 253 8.31 25.21 -11.18
CA LEU A 253 9.61 25.54 -11.77
C LEU A 253 9.91 24.59 -12.94
#